data_AF-A0A1C4C0V7-F1
#
_entry.id   AF-A0A1C4C0V7-F1
#
_cell.length_a   1.000
_cell.length_b   1.000
_cell.length_c   1.000
_cell.angle_alpha   90.00
_cell.angle_beta   90.00
_cell.angle_gamma   90.00
#
_symmetry.space_group_name_H-M   'P 1'
#
loop_
_entity.id
_entity.type
_entity.pdbx_description
1 polymer ?
#
loop_
_entity_poly.entity_id
_entity_poly.type
_entity_poly.pdbx_seq_one_letter_code
_entity_poly.pdbx_strand_id
1 'polypeptide(L)'
;MLSPHIHHSEGLDLTQEIIDQFWVTYDEENKQTAPTKDEIITYLTSKGVSKNLAEAVDMVLRPFELRKVGRRKKGGNLLTKFLT
;
A
#
# COMPACT_ATOMS: atom_id res chain seq x y z
N MET A 1 -16.15 14.01 -29.68
CA MET A 1 -16.38 13.78 -28.24
C MET A 1 -15.69 12.49 -27.87
N LEU A 2 -14.79 12.49 -26.87
CA LEU A 2 -14.17 11.27 -26.35
C LEU A 2 -15.24 10.51 -25.57
N SER A 3 -15.49 9.25 -25.94
CA SER A 3 -16.32 8.35 -25.13
C SER A 3 -15.59 8.11 -23.80
N PRO A 4 -16.23 8.27 -22.63
CA PRO A 4 -15.60 7.89 -21.38
C PRO A 4 -15.41 6.37 -21.40
N HIS A 5 -14.17 5.93 -21.63
CA HIS A 5 -13.81 4.52 -21.49
C HIS A 5 -13.82 4.18 -20.00
N ILE A 6 -14.96 3.70 -19.50
CA ILE A 6 -15.09 3.17 -18.15
C ILE A 6 -14.43 1.81 -18.15
N HIS A 7 -13.26 1.72 -17.52
CA HIS A 7 -12.52 0.47 -17.35
C HIS A 7 -12.89 -0.16 -16.01
N HIS A 8 -13.42 -1.39 -16.07
CA HIS A 8 -13.68 -2.20 -14.88
C HIS A 8 -12.52 -3.16 -14.66
N SER A 9 -11.93 -3.13 -13.47
CA SER A 9 -11.02 -4.17 -13.03
C SER A 9 -11.18 -4.44 -11.55
N GLU A 10 -11.12 -5.72 -11.19
CA GLU A 10 -11.20 -6.18 -9.81
C GLU A 10 -10.25 -5.41 -8.89
N GLY A 11 -9.01 -5.16 -9.33
CA GLY A 11 -8.04 -4.38 -8.54
C GLY A 11 -8.50 -2.95 -8.26
N LEU A 12 -9.18 -2.29 -9.20
CA LEU A 12 -9.73 -0.94 -8.99
C LEU A 12 -10.93 -0.96 -8.06
N ASP A 13 -11.80 -1.96 -8.18
CA ASP A 13 -12.96 -2.14 -7.30
C ASP A 13 -12.51 -2.38 -5.85
N LEU A 14 -11.52 -3.25 -5.65
CA LEU A 14 -10.90 -3.47 -4.33
C LEU A 14 -10.20 -2.23 -3.78
N THR A 15 -9.58 -1.44 -4.66
CA THR A 15 -8.93 -0.17 -4.28
C THR A 15 -9.96 0.81 -3.72
N GLN A 16 -11.09 0.99 -4.43
CA GLN A 16 -12.17 1.85 -3.98
C GLN A 16 -12.76 1.35 -2.65
N GLU A 17 -12.99 0.04 -2.52
CA GLU A 17 -13.49 -0.55 -1.29
C GLU A 17 -12.58 -0.25 -0.08
N ILE A 18 -11.26 -0.40 -0.23
CA ILE A 18 -10.31 -0.13 0.85
C ILE A 18 -10.22 1.37 1.18
N ILE A 19 -10.43 2.25 0.20
CA ILE A 19 -10.56 3.69 0.48
C ILE A 19 -11.74 3.92 1.42
N ASP A 20 -12.91 3.42 1.04
CA ASP A 20 -14.15 3.67 1.77
C ASP A 20 -14.15 3.03 3.17
N GLN A 21 -13.51 1.88 3.33
CA GLN A 21 -13.46 1.16 4.62
C GLN A 21 -12.36 1.66 5.56
N PHE A 22 -11.18 2.03 5.03
CA PHE A 22 -9.99 2.27 5.88
C PHE A 22 -9.37 3.66 5.73
N TRP A 23 -9.33 4.20 4.51
CA TRP A 23 -8.64 5.48 4.27
C TRP A 23 -9.55 6.71 4.37
N VAL A 24 -10.87 6.54 4.44
CA VAL A 24 -11.82 7.66 4.59
C VAL A 24 -11.58 8.48 5.87
N THR A 25 -11.00 7.86 6.91
CA THR A 25 -10.64 8.52 8.18
C THR A 25 -9.17 8.93 8.27
N TYR A 26 -8.38 8.74 7.21
CA TYR A 26 -6.96 9.09 7.21
C TYR A 26 -6.77 10.61 7.19
N ASP A 27 -5.97 11.09 8.14
CA ASP A 27 -5.53 12.48 8.26
C ASP A 27 -4.02 12.55 7.98
N GLU A 28 -3.64 13.35 6.98
CA GLU A 28 -2.24 13.50 6.57
C GLU A 28 -1.37 14.15 7.66
N GLU A 29 -1.94 15.03 8.47
CA GLU A 29 -1.26 15.70 9.58
C GLU A 29 -1.11 14.76 10.79
N ASN A 30 -2.01 13.77 10.90
CA ASN A 30 -1.97 12.73 11.93
C ASN A 30 -1.81 11.32 11.33
N LYS A 31 -0.57 10.99 10.96
CA LYS A 31 -0.20 9.70 10.34
C LYS A 31 -0.60 8.44 11.11
N GLN A 32 -0.92 8.54 12.40
CA GLN A 32 -1.38 7.39 13.21
C GLN A 32 -2.82 6.96 12.86
N THR A 33 -3.56 7.80 12.13
CA THR A 33 -4.89 7.47 11.60
C THR A 33 -4.84 6.57 10.38
N ALA A 34 -3.64 6.34 9.80
CA ALA A 34 -3.49 5.47 8.65
C ALA A 34 -3.71 3.99 9.05
N PRO A 35 -4.44 3.21 8.24
CA PRO A 35 -4.55 1.77 8.46
C PRO A 35 -3.18 1.08 8.31
N THR A 36 -2.97 0.03 9.08
CA THR A 36 -1.79 -0.84 8.93
C THR A 36 -1.90 -1.70 7.67
N LYS A 37 -0.75 -2.18 7.18
CA LYS A 37 -0.72 -3.07 6.02
C LYS A 37 -1.42 -4.40 6.31
N ASP A 38 -1.25 -4.93 7.52
CA ASP A 38 -1.80 -6.22 7.92
C ASP A 38 -3.32 -6.18 8.06
N GLU A 39 -3.90 -5.05 8.48
CA GLU A 39 -5.37 -4.86 8.50
C GLU A 39 -5.95 -4.99 7.08
N ILE A 40 -5.34 -4.30 6.10
CA ILE A 40 -5.80 -4.34 4.70
C ILE A 40 -5.63 -5.75 4.11
N ILE A 41 -4.48 -6.39 4.31
CA ILE A 41 -4.23 -7.73 3.76
C ILE A 41 -5.17 -8.76 4.39
N THR A 42 -5.32 -8.75 5.71
CA THR A 42 -6.21 -9.67 6.42
C THR A 42 -7.64 -9.50 5.96
N TYR A 43 -8.11 -8.25 5.82
CA TYR A 43 -9.46 -7.96 5.34
C TYR A 43 -9.69 -8.53 3.93
N LEU A 44 -8.83 -8.19 2.96
CA LEU A 44 -8.99 -8.63 1.57
C LEU A 44 -8.87 -10.16 1.43
N THR A 45 -7.90 -10.77 2.11
CA THR A 45 -7.73 -12.24 2.06
C THR A 45 -8.88 -12.98 2.73
N SER A 46 -9.51 -12.42 3.78
CA SER A 46 -10.72 -12.99 4.38
C SER A 46 -11.91 -13.01 3.41
N LYS A 47 -11.91 -12.13 2.40
CA LYS A 47 -12.90 -12.11 1.30
C LYS A 47 -12.54 -13.02 0.11
N GLY A 48 -11.44 -13.78 0.20
CA GLY A 48 -10.99 -14.67 -0.87
C GLY A 48 -10.06 -14.02 -1.90
N VAL A 49 -9.66 -12.75 -1.71
CA VAL A 49 -8.67 -12.10 -2.57
C VAL A 49 -7.31 -12.74 -2.35
N SER A 50 -6.55 -12.97 -3.43
CA SER A 50 -5.19 -13.50 -3.31
C SER A 50 -4.29 -12.54 -2.53
N LYS A 51 -3.35 -13.08 -1.75
CA LYS A 51 -2.40 -12.27 -0.98
C LYS A 51 -1.62 -11.29 -1.86
N ASN A 52 -1.18 -11.73 -3.05
CA ASN A 52 -0.43 -10.87 -3.98
C ASN A 52 -1.26 -9.69 -4.48
N LEU A 53 -2.53 -9.91 -4.80
CA LEU A 53 -3.44 -8.83 -5.22
C LEU A 53 -3.71 -7.88 -4.05
N ALA A 54 -3.94 -8.40 -2.84
CA ALA A 54 -4.11 -7.58 -1.64
C ALA A 54 -2.88 -6.69 -1.35
N GLU A 55 -1.67 -7.26 -1.48
CA GLU A 55 -0.42 -6.50 -1.35
C GLU A 55 -0.27 -5.43 -2.43
N ALA A 56 -0.71 -5.70 -3.67
CA ALA A 56 -0.70 -4.73 -4.75
C ALA A 56 -1.68 -3.57 -4.48
N VAL A 57 -2.88 -3.86 -3.97
CA VAL A 57 -3.88 -2.85 -3.58
C VAL A 57 -3.34 -1.93 -2.48
N ASP A 58 -2.80 -2.50 -1.38
CA ASP A 58 -2.14 -1.71 -0.32
C ASP A 58 -0.99 -0.86 -0.89
N MET A 59 -0.18 -1.45 -1.77
CA MET A 59 0.93 -0.77 -2.39
C MET A 59 0.47 0.41 -3.26
N VAL A 60 -0.63 0.31 -3.98
CA VAL A 60 -1.12 1.44 -4.81
C VAL A 60 -1.64 2.56 -3.93
N LEU A 61 -2.45 2.24 -2.91
CA LEU A 61 -3.11 3.23 -2.05
C LEU A 61 -2.18 3.97 -1.08
N ARG A 62 -1.26 3.24 -0.45
CA ARG A 62 -0.51 3.76 0.69
C ARG A 62 0.42 4.90 0.27
N PRO A 63 0.42 6.08 0.91
CA PRO A 63 1.41 7.13 0.65
C PRO A 63 2.86 6.63 0.82
N PHE A 64 3.79 7.09 -0.03
CA PHE A 64 5.17 6.58 -0.06
C PHE A 64 5.89 6.71 1.28
N GLU A 65 5.66 7.81 2.00
CA GLU A 65 6.23 8.05 3.33
C GLU A 65 5.78 7.02 4.37
N LEU A 66 4.58 6.46 4.23
CA LEU A 66 4.04 5.42 5.11
C LEU A 66 4.49 4.00 4.71
N ARG A 67 5.05 3.82 3.51
CA ARG A 67 5.62 2.53 3.06
C ARG A 67 7.01 2.25 3.66
N LYS A 68 7.66 3.26 4.24
CA LYS A 68 9.08 3.20 4.65
C LYS A 68 9.35 2.31 5.87
N VAL A 69 8.33 1.77 6.53
CA VAL A 69 8.48 0.88 7.70
C VAL A 69 9.13 -0.49 7.36
N GLY A 70 9.30 -0.83 6.07
CA GLY A 70 9.88 -2.13 5.66
C GLY A 70 11.10 -2.07 4.73
N ARG A 71 11.50 -0.91 4.20
CA ARG A 71 12.63 -0.87 3.25
C ARG A 71 13.94 -0.89 4.05
N ARG A 72 14.51 -2.09 4.27
CA ARG A 72 15.89 -2.21 4.78
C ARG A 72 16.74 -1.24 3.97
N LYS A 73 17.41 -0.28 4.63
CA LYS A 73 18.58 0.37 4.03
C LYS A 73 19.47 -0.79 3.58
N LYS A 74 19.72 -0.92 2.28
CA LYS A 74 20.72 -1.86 1.77
C LYS A 74 22.00 -1.48 2.51
N GLY A 75 22.41 -2.31 3.47
CA GLY A 75 23.58 -2.04 4.29
C GLY A 75 24.74 -1.79 3.36
N GLY A 76 25.20 -0.53 3.29
CA GLY A 76 26.49 -0.24 2.71
C GLY A 76 27.49 -1.06 3.50
N ASN A 77 28.28 -1.87 2.80
CA ASN A 77 29.43 -2.55 3.39
C ASN A 77 30.31 -1.49 4.05
N LEU A 78 30.22 -1.35 5.37
CA LEU A 78 31.08 -0.49 6.19
C LEU A 78 32.49 -1.07 6.34
N LEU A 79 32.83 -2.15 5.63
CA LEU A 79 34.14 -2.79 5.65
C LEU A 79 35.10 -2.33 4.55
N THR A 80 34.73 -1.41 3.66
CA THR A 80 35.65 -0.88 2.63
C THR A 80 36.29 0.47 2.97
N LYS A 81 36.10 1.02 4.18
CA LYS A 81 36.69 2.31 4.58
C LYS A 81 38.01 2.24 5.38
N PHE A 82 38.62 1.06 5.53
CA PHE A 82 39.90 0.91 6.27
C PHE A 82 41.04 0.26 5.47
N LEU A 83 40.98 0.25 4.14
CA LEU A 83 42.09 -0.28 3.31
C LEU A 83 42.43 0.62 2.10
N THR A 84 42.45 1.93 2.28
CA THR A 84 43.17 2.82 1.35
C THR A 84 43.63 4.08 2.07
#